data_AF-A0A6N0X6D9-F1
#
_entry.id   AF-A0A6N0X6D9-F1
#
_cell.length_a   1.000
_cell.length_b   1.000
_cell.length_c   1.000
_cell.angle_alpha   90.00
_cell.angle_beta   90.00
_cell.angle_gamma   90.00
#
_symmetry.space_group_name_H-M   'P 1'
#
loop_
_entity.id
_entity.type
_entity.pdbx_description
1 polymer ?
#
loop_
_entity_poly.entity_id
_entity_poly.type
_entity_poly.pdbx_seq_one_letter_code
_entity_poly.pdbx_strand_id
1 'polypeptide(L)'
;MSAVQKRRKPEREIKRERIELRVSASAKDLIQQATAVTGLTAGDLAYEGARRVLDEHQRLVLTGADRDAFFEALMNPPEPSERLIAAMRRHRDLVG
;
A
#
# COMPACT_ATOMS: atom_id res chain seq x y z
N MET A 1 -12.44 -28.39 23.37
CA MET A 1 -11.01 -28.69 23.18
C MET A 1 -10.51 -27.90 22.00
N SER A 2 -9.96 -26.69 22.24
CA SER A 2 -9.52 -25.79 21.16
C SER A 2 -8.05 -26.05 20.87
N ALA A 3 -7.75 -26.56 19.67
CA ALA A 3 -6.38 -26.71 19.21
C ALA A 3 -5.79 -25.32 18.94
N VAL A 4 -4.84 -24.91 19.78
CA VAL A 4 -4.00 -23.74 19.54
C VAL A 4 -3.15 -24.06 18.29
N GLN A 5 -3.53 -23.47 17.15
CA GLN A 5 -2.76 -23.55 15.92
C GLN A 5 -1.38 -22.93 16.19
N LYS A 6 -0.33 -23.76 16.25
CA LYS A 6 1.06 -23.29 16.34
C LYS A 6 1.32 -22.28 15.23
N ARG A 7 1.59 -21.01 15.59
CA ARG A 7 2.02 -19.97 14.65
C ARG A 7 3.27 -20.50 13.91
N ARG A 8 3.12 -20.92 12.65
CA ARG A 8 4.26 -21.26 11.80
C ARG A 8 5.10 -19.99 11.66
N LYS A 9 6.38 -20.05 12.08
CA LYS A 9 7.33 -18.98 11.77
C LYS A 9 7.35 -18.85 10.24
N PRO A 10 7.24 -17.63 9.68
CA PRO A 10 7.32 -17.47 8.23
C PRO A 10 8.66 -18.06 7.79
N GLU A 11 8.60 -18.99 6.84
CA GLU A 11 9.78 -19.55 6.21
C GLU A 11 10.55 -18.39 5.57
N ARG A 12 11.84 -18.29 5.86
CA ARG A 12 12.66 -17.17 5.40
C ARG A 12 12.72 -17.24 3.87
N GLU A 13 12.05 -16.32 3.19
CA GLU A 13 12.03 -16.28 1.73
C GLU A 13 13.47 -16.09 1.21
N ILE A 14 13.94 -17.05 0.41
CA ILE A 14 15.26 -16.97 -0.20
C ILE A 14 15.16 -15.99 -1.37
N LYS A 15 15.89 -14.88 -1.30
CA LYS A 15 15.96 -13.85 -2.36
C LYS A 15 16.60 -14.45 -3.63
N ARG A 16 15.79 -15.02 -4.52
CA ARG A 16 16.24 -15.64 -5.80
C ARG A 16 16.12 -14.71 -7.00
N GLU A 17 15.21 -13.74 -6.93
CA GLU A 17 14.97 -12.79 -8.02
C GLU A 17 16.04 -11.70 -8.08
N ARG A 18 16.35 -11.22 -9.29
CA ARG A 18 17.40 -10.23 -9.54
C ARG A 18 16.85 -9.03 -10.30
N ILE A 19 17.21 -7.83 -9.84
CA ILE A 19 16.92 -6.56 -10.50
C ILE A 19 18.25 -5.93 -10.93
N GLU A 20 18.40 -5.63 -12.21
CA GLU A 20 19.59 -4.96 -12.76
C GLU A 20 19.26 -3.52 -13.15
N LEU A 21 20.07 -2.56 -12.68
CA LEU A 21 19.84 -1.14 -12.88
C LEU A 21 21.11 -0.46 -13.36
N ARG A 22 20.96 0.42 -14.36
CA ARG A 22 21.97 1.42 -14.69
C ARG A 22 21.62 2.71 -13.94
N VAL A 23 22.60 3.25 -13.23
CA VAL A 23 22.44 4.47 -12.42
C VAL A 23 23.57 5.45 -12.75
N SER A 24 23.34 6.74 -12.51
CA SER A 24 24.42 7.73 -12.58
C SER A 24 25.45 7.48 -11.48
N ALA A 25 26.66 8.01 -11.66
CA ALA A 25 27.69 7.97 -10.62
C ALA A 25 27.21 8.63 -9.32
N SER A 26 26.54 9.78 -9.42
CA SER A 26 25.97 10.48 -8.26
C SER A 26 24.94 9.66 -7.49
N ALA A 27 24.08 8.92 -8.18
CA ALA A 27 23.09 8.05 -7.54
C ALA A 27 23.78 6.86 -6.84
N LYS A 28 24.80 6.28 -7.47
CA LYS A 28 25.59 5.20 -6.86
C LYS A 28 26.24 5.67 -5.55
N ASP A 29 26.89 6.83 -5.56
CA ASP A 29 27.58 7.37 -4.40
C ASP A 29 26.60 7.65 -3.25
N LEU A 30 25.44 8.23 -3.56
CA LEU A 30 24.38 8.48 -2.57
C LEU A 30 23.87 7.17 -1.94
N ILE A 31 23.60 6.14 -2.74
CA ILE A 31 23.13 4.84 -2.25
C ILE A 31 24.18 4.17 -1.36
N GLN A 32 25.46 4.29 -1.71
CA GLN A 32 26.55 3.75 -0.90
C GLN A 32 26.66 4.45 0.46
N GLN A 33 26.53 5.77 0.51
CA GLN A 33 26.49 6.52 1.76
C GLN A 33 25.28 6.12 2.62
N ALA A 34 24.09 6.01 2.02
CA ALA A 34 22.89 5.58 2.72
C ALA A 34 23.04 4.15 3.28
N THR A 35 23.62 3.24 2.51
CA THR A 35 23.95 1.87 2.94
C THR A 35 24.90 1.89 4.14
N ALA A 36 25.94 2.74 4.11
CA ALA A 36 26.92 2.84 5.20
C ALA A 36 26.31 3.38 6.50
N VAL A 37 25.38 4.35 6.42
CA VAL A 37 24.72 4.94 7.59
C VAL A 37 23.66 4.02 8.19
N THR A 38 22.88 3.35 7.35
CA THR A 38 21.73 2.53 7.80
C THR A 38 22.09 1.07 8.09
N GLY A 39 23.19 0.57 7.52
CA GLY A 39 23.53 -0.85 7.51
C GLY A 39 22.65 -1.72 6.61
N LEU A 40 21.71 -1.12 5.87
CA LEU A 40 20.82 -1.81 4.94
C LEU A 40 21.51 -1.99 3.58
N THR A 41 21.23 -3.09 2.89
CA THR A 41 21.72 -3.25 1.51
C THR A 41 20.98 -2.31 0.56
N ALA A 42 21.57 -2.01 -0.61
CA ALA A 42 20.90 -1.23 -1.65
C ALA A 42 19.52 -1.79 -2.05
N GLY A 43 19.38 -3.13 -2.05
CA GLY A 43 18.10 -3.79 -2.32
C GLY A 43 17.07 -3.56 -1.21
N ASP A 44 17.49 -3.56 0.06
CA ASP A 44 16.60 -3.27 1.18
C ASP A 44 16.17 -1.80 1.20
N LEU A 45 17.06 -0.87 0.83
CA LEU A 45 16.72 0.54 0.64
C LEU A 45 15.71 0.76 -0.50
N ALA A 46 15.90 0.04 -1.63
CA ALA A 46 14.95 0.07 -2.74
C ALA A 46 13.58 -0.48 -2.32
N TYR A 47 13.56 -1.56 -1.54
CA TYR A 47 12.33 -2.12 -0.98
C TYR A 47 11.60 -1.14 -0.05
N GLU A 48 12.31 -0.49 0.88
CA GLU A 48 11.72 0.54 1.74
C GLU A 48 11.18 1.74 0.94
N GLY A 49 11.89 2.16 -0.11
CA GLY A 49 11.41 3.18 -1.03
C GLY A 49 10.11 2.78 -1.71
N ALA A 50 10.04 1.58 -2.28
CA ALA A 50 8.83 1.05 -2.91
C ALA A 50 7.68 0.92 -1.92
N ARG A 51 7.95 0.43 -0.70
CA ARG A 51 6.96 0.30 0.37
C ARG A 51 6.38 1.66 0.76
N ARG A 52 7.22 2.70 0.88
CA ARG A 52 6.77 4.06 1.18
C ARG A 52 5.84 4.60 0.10
N VAL A 53 6.23 4.49 -1.17
CA VAL A 53 5.41 4.93 -2.30
C VAL A 53 4.05 4.23 -2.28
N LEU A 54 4.01 2.92 -2.05
CA LEU A 54 2.76 2.17 -1.95
C LEU A 54 1.91 2.60 -0.75
N ASP A 55 2.52 2.82 0.42
CA ASP A 55 1.79 3.25 1.61
C ASP A 55 1.17 4.64 1.40
N GLU A 56 1.90 5.58 0.78
CA GLU A 56 1.39 6.92 0.42
C GLU A 56 0.20 6.85 -0.55
N HIS A 57 0.22 5.92 -1.51
CA HIS A 57 -0.85 5.79 -2.50
C HIS A 57 -2.05 4.96 -2.03
N GLN A 58 -1.84 4.00 -1.13
CA GLN A 58 -2.87 3.02 -0.75
C GLN A 58 -3.49 3.31 0.61
N ARG A 59 -2.81 4.08 1.47
CA ARG A 59 -3.31 4.41 2.80
C ARG A 59 -3.93 5.81 2.78
N LEU A 60 -5.22 5.86 3.06
CA LEU A 60 -5.92 7.12 3.29
C LEU A 60 -6.00 7.35 4.80
N VAL A 61 -5.32 8.39 5.29
CA VAL A 61 -5.31 8.76 6.71
C VAL A 61 -6.30 9.90 6.94
N LEU A 62 -7.46 9.57 7.52
CA LEU A 62 -8.48 10.53 7.88
C LEU A 62 -8.29 11.02 9.32
N THR A 63 -8.43 12.31 9.54
CA THR A 63 -8.35 12.93 10.88
C THR A 63 -9.47 13.94 11.07
N GLY A 64 -9.80 14.27 12.32
CA GLY A 64 -10.81 15.27 12.66
C GLY A 64 -12.15 15.04 11.95
N ALA A 65 -12.65 16.07 11.28
CA ALA A 65 -13.97 16.05 10.63
C ALA A 65 -14.10 14.95 9.57
N ASP A 66 -13.06 14.69 8.78
CA ASP A 66 -13.14 13.67 7.72
C ASP A 66 -13.26 12.26 8.31
N ARG A 67 -12.57 12.01 9.43
CA ARG A 67 -12.69 10.75 10.17
C ARG A 67 -14.11 10.55 10.67
N ASP A 68 -14.68 11.59 11.28
CA ASP A 68 -16.01 11.52 11.88
C ASP A 68 -17.08 11.35 10.79
N ALA A 69 -16.96 12.06 9.66
CA ALA A 69 -17.85 11.89 8.50
C ALA A 69 -17.77 10.48 7.90
N PHE A 70 -16.56 9.90 7.81
CA PHE A 70 -16.38 8.54 7.32
C PHE A 70 -17.01 7.51 8.26
N PHE A 71 -16.82 7.64 9.58
CA PHE A 71 -17.47 6.74 10.54
C PHE A 71 -18.99 6.88 10.53
N GLU A 72 -19.50 8.10 10.44
CA GLU A 72 -20.94 8.33 10.33
C GLU A 72 -21.52 7.66 9.09
N ALA A 73 -20.87 7.78 7.93
CA ALA A 73 -21.30 7.10 6.71
C ALA A 73 -21.24 5.55 6.80
N LEU A 74 -20.38 4.98 7.65
CA LEU A 74 -20.34 3.53 7.90
C LEU A 74 -21.42 3.07 8.88
N MET A 75 -21.64 3.84 9.95
CA MET A 75 -22.57 3.49 11.02
C MET A 75 -24.03 3.79 10.62
N ASN A 76 -24.23 4.86 9.88
CA ASN A 76 -25.52 5.34 9.38
C ASN A 76 -25.43 5.58 7.86
N PRO A 77 -25.41 4.50 7.04
CA PRO A 77 -25.24 4.63 5.60
C PRO A 77 -26.36 5.49 4.97
N PRO A 78 -26.03 6.55 4.22
CA PRO A 78 -27.04 7.38 3.58
C PRO A 78 -27.66 6.66 2.38
N GLU A 79 -28.92 6.98 2.09
CA GLU A 79 -29.60 6.50 0.88
C GLU A 79 -28.88 7.02 -0.39
N PRO A 80 -28.76 6.20 -1.44
CA PRO A 80 -28.16 6.63 -2.71
C PRO A 80 -28.91 7.82 -3.31
N SER A 81 -28.15 8.83 -3.77
CA SER A 81 -28.76 9.97 -4.47
C SER A 81 -29.43 9.54 -5.79
N GLU A 82 -30.48 10.27 -6.22
CA GLU A 82 -31.14 10.03 -7.51
C GLU A 82 -30.15 10.04 -8.69
N ARG A 83 -29.13 10.90 -8.62
CA ARG A 83 -28.05 10.97 -9.62
C ARG A 83 -27.20 9.70 -9.64
N LEU A 84 -26.87 9.14 -8.48
CA LEU A 84 -26.12 7.88 -8.39
C LEU A 84 -26.96 6.72 -8.94
N ILE A 85 -28.25 6.67 -8.62
CA ILE A 85 -29.19 5.66 -9.15
C ILE A 85 -29.26 5.74 -10.68
N ALA A 86 -29.43 6.94 -11.24
CA ALA A 86 -29.46 7.14 -12.69
C ALA A 86 -28.15 6.74 -13.37
N ALA A 87 -27.00 7.08 -12.77
CA ALA A 87 -25.68 6.70 -13.28
C ALA A 87 -25.49 5.17 -13.31
N MET A 88 -25.92 4.47 -12.26
CA MET A 88 -25.86 3.00 -12.19
C MET A 88 -26.76 2.33 -13.23
N ARG A 89 -27.97 2.86 -13.46
CA ARG A 89 -28.86 2.38 -14.54
C ARG A 89 -28.18 2.50 -15.90
N ARG A 90 -27.66 3.69 -16.23
CA ARG A 90 -26.92 3.93 -17.48
C ARG A 90 -25.71 3.00 -17.64
N HIS A 91 -24.97 2.77 -16.56
CA HIS A 91 -23.81 1.86 -16.61
C HIS A 91 -24.23 0.43 -16.96
N ARG A 92 -25.31 -0.08 -16.35
CA ARG A 92 -25.86 -1.40 -16.65
C ARG A 92 -26.30 -1.53 -18.11
N ASP A 93 -26.90 -0.48 -18.68
CA ASP A 93 -27.35 -0.50 -20.07
C ASP A 93 -26.19 -0.42 -21.09
N LEU A 94 -25.01 0.08 -20.68
CA LEU A 94 -23.83 0.23 -21.54
C LEU A 94 -22.83 -0.94 -21.46
N VAL A 95 -22.73 -1.58 -20.30
CA VAL A 95 -21.73 -2.63 -20.01
C VAL A 95 -22.37 -4.01 -19.81
N GLY A 96 -23.68 -4.05 -19.60
CA GLY A 96 -24.47 -5.29 -19.47
C GLY A 96 -24.67 -6.02 -20.80
#